data_AF-A0A428STY4-F1
#
_entry.id   AF-A0A428STY4-F1
#
_cell.length_a   1.000
_cell.length_b   1.000
_cell.length_c   1.000
_cell.angle_alpha   90.00
_cell.angle_beta   90.00
_cell.angle_gamma   90.00
#
_symmetry.space_group_name_H-M   'P 1'
#
loop_
_entity.id
_entity.type
_entity.pdbx_description
1 polymer ?
#
loop_
_entity_poly.entity_id
_entity_poly.type
_entity_poly.pdbx_seq_one_letter_code
_entity_poly.pdbx_strand_id
1 'polypeptide(L)'
;MNQWGTSMKNAVSKLAEMTAVGLDLPAEFFSDAGRYGPHLLAPTASDLEKYGEKDTILAGFHTDLNFLTIHGRSRYPGLHIWARNTGNRIPVKIPPGNYLLVQAGKQIEHITGGLIKAGYHEVVVNEKDHRDD
;
A
#
# COMPACT_ATOMS: atom_id res chain seq x y z
N MET A 1 -11.95 -6.81 14.00
CA MET A 1 -11.54 -5.58 13.27
C MET A 1 -10.72 -4.63 14.13
N ASN A 2 -11.15 -4.26 15.35
CA ASN A 2 -10.43 -3.27 16.17
C ASN A 2 -8.97 -3.61 16.46
N GLN A 3 -8.67 -4.84 16.88
CA GLN A 3 -7.28 -5.26 17.13
C GLN A 3 -6.41 -5.09 15.88
N TRP A 4 -6.87 -5.61 14.74
CA TRP A 4 -6.16 -5.49 13.46
C TRP A 4 -5.97 -4.04 13.02
N GLY A 5 -7.03 -3.22 13.07
CA GLY A 5 -6.96 -1.81 12.74
C GLY A 5 -5.97 -1.05 13.61
N THR A 6 -5.95 -1.32 14.92
CA THR A 6 -4.97 -0.75 15.85
C THR A 6 -3.55 -1.20 15.52
N SER A 7 -3.33 -2.48 15.24
CA SER A 7 -2.01 -3.00 14.84
C SER A 7 -1.50 -2.33 13.56
N MET A 8 -2.35 -2.20 12.53
CA MET A 8 -2.00 -1.51 11.29
C MET A 8 -1.71 -0.03 11.53
N LYS A 9 -2.57 0.67 12.28
CA LYS A 9 -2.36 2.08 12.62
C LYS A 9 -1.02 2.28 13.34
N ASN A 10 -0.73 1.48 14.36
CA ASN A 10 0.53 1.58 15.10
C ASN A 10 1.74 1.33 14.20
N ALA A 11 1.68 0.33 13.32
CA ALA A 11 2.75 0.03 12.37
C ALA A 11 3.02 1.22 11.42
N VAL A 12 1.97 1.78 10.80
CA VAL A 12 2.14 2.92 9.88
C VAL A 12 2.56 4.20 10.59
N SER A 13 2.10 4.44 11.82
CA SER A 13 2.57 5.57 12.64
C SER A 13 4.06 5.48 12.94
N LYS A 14 4.58 4.29 13.25
CA LYS A 14 6.03 4.10 13.46
C LYS A 14 6.83 4.22 12.16
N LEU A 15 6.28 3.79 11.04
CA LEU A 15 6.92 4.04 9.73
C LEU A 15 6.98 5.53 9.39
N ALA A 16 5.95 6.31 9.75
CA ALA A 16 5.98 7.75 9.59
C ALA A 16 7.12 8.39 10.42
N GLU A 17 7.36 7.90 11.63
CA GLU A 17 8.48 8.36 12.46
C GLU A 17 9.84 7.99 11.86
N MET A 18 9.99 6.74 11.38
CA MET A 18 11.21 6.32 10.68
C MET A 18 11.46 7.14 9.41
N THR A 19 10.39 7.53 8.71
CA THR A 19 10.47 8.39 7.53
C THR A 19 10.95 9.80 7.91
N ALA A 20 10.49 10.34 9.04
CA ALA A 20 10.96 11.64 9.54
C ALA A 20 12.46 11.59 9.87
N VAL A 21 12.91 10.56 10.58
CA VAL A 21 14.34 10.36 10.90
C VAL A 21 15.18 10.26 9.62
N GLY A 22 14.70 9.52 8.61
CA GLY A 22 15.40 9.42 7.31
C GLY A 22 15.46 10.72 6.51
N LEU A 23 14.69 11.74 6.89
CA LEU A 23 14.69 13.08 6.32
C LEU A 23 15.37 14.12 7.23
N ASP A 24 16.11 13.67 8.26
CA ASP A 24 16.75 14.52 9.27
C ASP A 24 15.78 15.44 10.02
N LEU A 25 14.54 14.98 10.24
CA LEU A 25 13.52 15.65 11.04
C LEU A 25 13.39 14.98 12.42
N PRO A 26 12.81 15.68 13.42
CA PRO A 26 12.40 15.03 14.67
C PRO A 26 11.52 13.81 14.37
N ALA A 27 11.73 12.70 15.08
CA ALA A 27 11.04 11.44 14.78
C ALA A 27 9.52 11.61 14.76
N GLU A 28 8.99 12.44 15.66
CA GLU A 28 7.56 12.65 15.85
C GLU A 28 6.96 13.60 14.81
N PHE A 29 7.76 14.22 13.93
CA PHE A 29 7.32 15.31 13.05
C PHE A 29 6.06 14.97 12.25
N PHE A 30 6.03 13.81 11.58
CA PHE A 30 4.85 13.39 10.81
C PHE A 30 3.76 12.74 11.67
N SER A 31 4.12 11.98 12.70
CA SER A 31 3.13 11.31 13.55
C SER A 31 2.34 12.31 14.40
N ASP A 32 2.95 13.40 14.82
CA ASP A 32 2.28 14.51 15.52
C ASP A 32 1.39 15.32 14.60
N ALA A 33 1.83 15.60 13.37
CA ALA A 33 0.98 16.23 12.35
C ALA A 33 -0.27 15.38 12.05
N GLY A 34 -0.15 14.05 12.14
CA GLY A 34 -1.25 13.10 11.96
C GLY A 34 -2.06 12.77 13.23
N ARG A 35 -1.80 13.39 14.38
CA ARG A 35 -2.29 12.94 15.71
C ARG A 35 -3.82 12.84 15.84
N TYR A 36 -4.58 13.53 14.99
CA TYR A 36 -6.04 13.39 14.88
C TYR A 36 -6.50 13.26 13.42
N GLY A 37 -5.57 12.90 12.53
CA GLY A 37 -5.83 12.67 11.13
C GLY A 37 -6.73 11.44 10.92
N PRO A 38 -7.59 11.46 9.90
CA PRO A 38 -8.41 10.29 9.57
C PRO A 38 -7.52 9.15 9.05
N HIS A 39 -7.72 7.95 9.60
CA HIS A 39 -7.12 6.72 9.09
C HIS A 39 -8.22 5.84 8.52
N LEU A 40 -8.04 5.38 7.29
CA LEU A 40 -8.98 4.50 6.61
C LEU A 40 -8.44 3.08 6.59
N LEU A 41 -9.17 2.16 7.21
CA LEU A 41 -8.98 0.73 7.00
C LEU A 41 -9.96 0.30 5.90
N ALA A 42 -9.45 0.01 4.71
CA ALA A 42 -10.25 -0.35 3.55
C ALA A 42 -10.08 -1.84 3.22
N PRO A 43 -10.88 -2.75 3.80
CA PRO A 43 -10.92 -4.13 3.36
C PRO A 43 -11.52 -4.21 1.95
N THR A 44 -10.71 -4.56 0.97
CA THR A 44 -11.15 -4.78 -0.41
C THR A 44 -11.23 -6.26 -0.72
N ALA A 45 -12.24 -6.65 -1.48
CA ALA A 45 -12.42 -8.01 -1.97
C ALA A 45 -13.10 -7.96 -3.34
N SER A 46 -12.79 -8.95 -4.17
CA SER A 46 -13.40 -9.13 -5.49
C SER A 46 -14.00 -10.53 -5.57
N ASP A 47 -15.16 -10.62 -6.20
CA ASP A 47 -15.78 -11.90 -6.53
C ASP A 47 -15.08 -12.49 -7.76
N LEU A 48 -14.20 -13.47 -7.54
CA LEU A 48 -13.44 -14.11 -8.62
C LEU A 48 -14.26 -15.14 -9.41
N GLU A 49 -15.44 -15.57 -8.94
CA GLU A 49 -16.34 -16.39 -9.77
C GLU A 49 -16.97 -15.53 -10.86
N LYS A 50 -17.21 -14.25 -10.56
CA LYS A 50 -17.80 -13.28 -11.51
C LYS A 50 -16.76 -12.47 -12.30
N TYR A 51 -15.64 -12.11 -11.68
CA TYR A 51 -14.64 -11.19 -12.24
C TYR A 51 -13.24 -11.80 -12.32
N GLY A 52 -13.12 -13.13 -12.30
CA GLY A 52 -11.85 -13.87 -12.32
C GLY A 52 -11.32 -14.19 -13.72
N GLU A 53 -11.85 -13.57 -14.77
CA GLU A 53 -11.27 -13.71 -16.10
C GLU A 53 -9.87 -13.07 -16.13
N LYS A 54 -8.91 -13.78 -16.71
CA LYS A 54 -7.53 -13.30 -16.86
C LYS A 54 -7.52 -11.91 -17.51
N ASP A 55 -6.63 -11.06 -17.03
CA ASP A 55 -6.46 -9.67 -17.45
C ASP A 55 -7.63 -8.73 -17.06
N THR A 56 -8.61 -9.20 -16.26
CA THR A 56 -9.61 -8.31 -15.63
C THR A 56 -8.92 -7.34 -14.67
N ILE A 57 -9.21 -6.04 -14.86
CA ILE A 57 -8.72 -4.96 -13.99
C ILE A 57 -9.67 -4.84 -12.78
N LEU A 58 -9.23 -5.31 -11.62
CA LEU A 58 -9.97 -5.19 -10.36
C LEU A 58 -9.76 -3.82 -9.69
N ALA A 59 -8.60 -3.21 -9.92
CA ALA A 59 -8.33 -1.80 -9.59
C ALA A 59 -7.39 -1.23 -10.66
N GLY A 60 -7.80 -0.14 -11.31
CA GLY A 60 -7.00 0.49 -12.37
C GLY A 60 -5.71 1.11 -11.86
N PHE A 61 -4.82 1.49 -12.78
CA PHE A 61 -3.56 2.17 -12.46
C PHE A 61 -3.79 3.51 -11.73
N HIS A 62 -3.28 3.63 -10.51
CA HIS A 62 -3.41 4.85 -9.71
C HIS A 62 -2.32 4.98 -8.64
N THR A 63 -2.39 6.06 -7.87
CA THR A 63 -1.67 6.26 -6.61
C THR A 63 -2.67 6.52 -5.51
N ASP A 64 -2.33 6.16 -4.28
CA ASP A 64 -3.12 6.58 -3.13
C ASP A 64 -2.95 8.07 -2.80
N LEU A 65 -4.01 8.67 -2.27
CA LEU A 65 -4.02 10.08 -1.89
C LEU A 65 -3.32 10.34 -0.55
N ASN A 66 -3.45 9.40 0.40
CA ASN A 66 -3.05 9.58 1.79
C ASN A 66 -1.51 9.55 1.97
N PHE A 67 -1.02 9.78 3.19
CA PHE A 67 0.40 9.89 3.50
C PHE A 67 1.19 8.60 3.21
N LEU A 68 0.78 7.49 3.84
CA LEU A 68 1.32 6.15 3.64
C LEU A 68 0.17 5.15 3.56
N THR A 69 0.26 4.19 2.65
CA THR A 69 -0.61 3.02 2.60
C THR A 69 0.19 1.80 3.00
N ILE A 70 -0.39 0.96 3.87
CA ILE A 70 0.18 -0.32 4.25
C ILE A 70 -0.84 -1.43 4.02
N HIS A 71 -0.37 -2.59 3.57
CA HIS A 71 -1.22 -3.76 3.48
C HIS A 71 -0.43 -5.06 3.66
N GLY A 72 -1.16 -6.07 4.13
CA GLY A 72 -0.62 -7.42 4.27
C GLY A 72 -0.68 -8.22 2.98
N ARG A 73 -0.31 -9.49 3.10
CA ARG A 73 -0.39 -10.48 2.04
C ARG A 73 -1.84 -10.77 1.63
N SER A 74 -2.11 -10.74 0.33
CA SER A 74 -3.36 -11.23 -0.27
C SER A 74 -3.34 -12.75 -0.45
N ARG A 75 -4.52 -13.38 -0.39
CA ARG A 75 -4.67 -14.83 -0.66
C ARG A 75 -4.39 -15.16 -2.12
N TYR A 76 -4.94 -14.36 -3.02
CA TYR A 76 -4.71 -14.42 -4.46
C TYR A 76 -3.81 -13.26 -4.88
N PRO A 77 -2.83 -13.48 -5.78
CA PRO A 77 -1.99 -12.40 -6.32
C PRO A 77 -2.78 -11.43 -7.21
N GLY A 78 -2.08 -10.46 -7.80
CA GLY A 78 -2.68 -9.53 -8.78
C GLY A 78 -2.25 -8.07 -8.61
N LEU A 79 -1.73 -7.71 -7.42
CA LEU A 79 -1.14 -6.40 -7.19
C LEU A 79 0.16 -6.23 -7.98
N HIS A 80 0.22 -5.17 -8.77
CA HIS A 80 1.43 -4.71 -9.44
C HIS A 80 1.78 -3.30 -8.96
N ILE A 81 3.07 -3.03 -8.82
CA ILE A 81 3.61 -1.71 -8.48
C ILE A 81 4.62 -1.27 -9.54
N TRP A 82 4.96 0.02 -9.58
CA TRP A 82 6.00 0.52 -10.49
C TRP A 82 7.19 1.05 -9.74
N ALA A 83 8.38 0.63 -10.18
CA ALA A 83 9.63 1.24 -9.78
C ALA A 83 9.69 2.67 -10.37
N ARG A 84 9.55 3.69 -9.52
CA ARG A 84 9.50 5.11 -9.96
C ARG A 84 10.78 5.59 -10.67
N ASN A 85 11.89 4.88 -10.52
CA ASN A 85 13.17 5.19 -11.17
C ASN A 85 13.35 4.55 -12.56
N THR A 86 12.68 3.43 -12.86
CA THR A 86 12.82 2.72 -14.14
C THR A 86 11.54 2.67 -14.96
N GLY A 87 10.37 2.85 -14.32
CA GLY A 87 9.07 2.63 -14.95
C GLY A 87 8.70 1.15 -15.07
N ASN A 88 9.50 0.23 -14.53
CA ASN A 88 9.20 -1.20 -14.59
C ASN A 88 7.98 -1.53 -13.73
N ARG A 89 7.02 -2.25 -14.33
CA ARG A 89 5.91 -2.89 -13.62
C ARG A 89 6.42 -4.14 -12.92
N ILE A 90 6.14 -4.26 -11.63
CA ILE A 90 6.65 -5.31 -10.74
C ILE A 90 5.47 -6.02 -10.08
N PRO A 91 5.29 -7.34 -10.26
CA PRO A 91 4.29 -8.09 -9.52
C PRO A 91 4.70 -8.19 -8.05
N VAL A 92 3.80 -7.82 -7.14
CA VAL A 92 4.07 -7.87 -5.71
C VAL A 92 3.94 -9.31 -5.19
N LYS A 93 4.95 -9.77 -4.47
CA LYS A 93 4.93 -11.05 -3.74
C LYS A 93 5.39 -10.83 -2.30
N ILE A 94 4.44 -10.87 -1.36
CA ILE A 94 4.73 -10.76 0.08
C ILE A 94 4.99 -12.18 0.63
N PRO A 95 6.17 -12.45 1.23
CA PRO A 95 6.48 -13.77 1.79
C PRO A 95 5.53 -14.12 2.96
N PRO A 96 5.36 -15.43 3.28
CA PRO A 96 4.63 -15.83 4.48
C PRO A 96 5.24 -15.22 5.75
N GLY A 97 4.40 -14.88 6.73
CA GLY A 97 4.82 -14.26 7.98
C GLY A 97 4.27 -12.84 8.14
N ASN A 98 4.87 -12.09 9.07
CA ASN A 98 4.41 -10.75 9.46
C ASN A 98 5.09 -9.65 8.64
N TYR A 99 4.88 -9.70 7.33
CA TYR A 99 5.39 -8.71 6.39
C TYR A 99 4.27 -7.82 5.88
N LEU A 100 4.57 -6.53 5.75
CA LEU A 100 3.68 -5.53 5.18
C LEU A 100 4.38 -4.88 3.99
N LEU A 101 3.63 -4.65 2.92
CA LEU A 101 4.05 -3.73 1.88
C LEU A 101 3.61 -2.32 2.28
N VAL A 102 4.50 -1.34 2.06
CA VAL A 102 4.29 0.07 2.36
C VAL A 102 4.49 0.86 1.07
N GLN A 103 3.56 1.74 0.75
CA GLN A 103 3.68 2.67 -0.37
C GLN A 103 3.47 4.09 0.12
N ALA A 104 4.31 5.01 -0.39
CA ALA A 104 4.06 6.44 -0.28
C ALA A 104 2.80 6.81 -1.07
N GLY A 105 1.96 7.70 -0.54
CA GLY A 105 0.89 8.31 -1.32
C GLY A 105 1.15 9.80 -1.60
N LYS A 106 0.14 10.50 -2.10
CA LYS A 106 0.30 11.86 -2.63
C LYS A 106 0.60 12.92 -1.56
N GLN A 107 0.10 12.76 -0.33
CA GLN A 107 0.39 13.72 0.74
C GLN A 107 1.89 13.84 1.02
N ILE A 108 2.63 12.72 1.15
CA ILE A 108 4.08 12.78 1.39
C ILE A 108 4.83 13.24 0.14
N GLU A 109 4.36 12.90 -1.07
CA GLU A 109 4.94 13.42 -2.31
C GLU A 109 4.86 14.94 -2.38
N HIS A 110 3.74 15.54 -1.97
CA HIS A 110 3.60 17.00 -1.94
C HIS A 110 4.42 17.65 -0.85
N ILE A 111 4.36 17.15 0.40
CA ILE A 111 5.06 17.76 1.54
C ILE A 111 6.59 17.69 1.37
N THR A 112 7.10 16.66 0.70
CA THR A 112 8.54 16.50 0.43
C THR A 112 8.98 17.12 -0.90
N GLY A 113 8.12 17.89 -1.58
CA GLY A 113 8.46 18.52 -2.86
C GLY A 113 8.83 17.53 -3.97
N GLY A 114 8.30 16.30 -3.91
CA GLY A 114 8.56 15.24 -4.88
C GLY A 114 9.82 14.41 -4.61
N LEU A 115 10.49 14.60 -3.47
CA LEU A 115 11.61 13.76 -3.04
C LEU A 115 11.15 12.31 -2.81
N ILE A 116 10.07 12.11 -2.05
CA ILE A 116 9.44 10.81 -1.86
C ILE A 116 8.23 10.72 -2.79
N LYS A 117 8.34 9.90 -3.83
CA LYS A 117 7.31 9.79 -4.87
C LYS A 117 6.23 8.78 -4.51
N ALA A 118 4.97 9.12 -4.76
CA ALA A 118 3.83 8.24 -4.53
C ALA A 118 3.95 6.94 -5.35
N GLY A 119 3.66 5.80 -4.75
CA GLY A 119 3.73 4.51 -5.44
C GLY A 119 2.58 4.34 -6.42
N TYR A 120 2.89 4.10 -7.70
CA TYR A 120 1.87 3.62 -8.63
C TYR A 120 1.56 2.17 -8.35
N HIS A 121 0.28 1.81 -8.50
CA HIS A 121 -0.16 0.43 -8.40
C HIS A 121 -1.46 0.17 -9.17
N GLU A 122 -1.72 -1.10 -9.43
CA GLU A 122 -2.97 -1.63 -9.99
C GLU A 122 -3.19 -3.05 -9.50
N VAL A 123 -4.42 -3.57 -9.64
CA VAL A 123 -4.74 -4.96 -9.37
C VAL A 123 -5.37 -5.57 -10.61
N VAL A 124 -4.73 -6.60 -11.16
CA VAL A 124 -5.16 -7.32 -12.37
C VAL A 124 -5.17 -8.81 -12.09
N VAL A 125 -6.23 -9.48 -12.54
CA VAL A 125 -6.34 -10.93 -12.45
C VAL A 125 -5.27 -11.60 -13.31
N ASN A 126 -4.52 -12.52 -12.72
CA ASN A 126 -3.43 -13.27 -13.35
C ASN A 126 -3.73 -14.78 -13.31
N GLU A 127 -2.93 -15.56 -14.03
CA GLU A 127 -3.13 -17.02 -14.16
C GLU A 127 -3.16 -17.79 -12.83
N LYS A 128 -2.56 -17.25 -11.77
CA LYS A 128 -2.52 -17.89 -10.43
C LYS A 128 -3.72 -17.56 -9.56
N ASP A 129 -4.70 -16.85 -10.10
CA ASP A 129 -5.96 -16.54 -9.41
C ASP A 129 -7.03 -17.61 -9.66
N HIS A 130 -6.75 -18.58 -10.53
CA HIS A 130 -7.58 -19.78 -10.69
C HIS A 130 -7.38 -20.69 -9.49
N ARG A 131 -8.50 -21.09 -8.87
CA ARG A 131 -8.51 -22.17 -7.90
C ARG A 131 -8.23 -23.46 -8.68
N ASP A 132 -7.15 -24.13 -8.34
CA ASP A 132 -7.03 -25.57 -8.59
C ASP A 132 -7.84 -26.25 -7.48
N ASP A 133 -9.17 -26.27 -7.62
CA ASP A 133 -10.05 -27.15 -6.84
C ASP A 133 -10.17 -28.54 -7.48
#